data_AF-A0A1N7Q6H2-F1
#
_entry.id   AF-A0A1N7Q6H2-F1
#
_cell.length_a   1.000
_cell.length_b   1.000
_cell.length_c   1.000
_cell.angle_alpha   90.00
_cell.angle_beta   90.00
_cell.angle_gamma   90.00
#
_symmetry.space_group_name_H-M   'P 1'
#
loop_
_entity.id
_entity.type
_entity.pdbx_description
1 polymer ?
#
loop_
_entity_poly.entity_id
_entity_poly.type
_entity_poly.pdbx_seq_one_letter_code
_entity_poly.pdbx_strand_id
1 'polypeptide(L)'
;MATLKTELRALCEKWEPVFAAPMQQNKNLNQRACVRLNARWSKPILGERLVLGAIAVLAVGILLVATPRLIAGGLLALAPGVHSSLAYPSAEERPKTRVWLDAAADIAPLPDIAFYQTLIARLDHDADEAQALERLLKVSPLRPDEWNRLARLRLSSNPQQALQAWKVSVFSGRVYPPIMADRLEVGLQLSALMSADEQSILRDQIRLAYVLRPAHVQQMLARSANKGFAPLVTEVIAGLSEADIAAMVRIHALH
;
A
#
# COMPACT_ATOMS: atom_id res chain seq x y z
N MET A 1 13.56 33.70 40.08
CA MET A 1 12.47 33.55 41.07
C MET A 1 11.51 34.75 41.14
N ALA A 2 11.94 36.00 40.93
CA ALA A 2 11.02 37.15 40.91
C ALA A 2 10.07 37.16 39.69
N THR A 3 10.54 36.71 38.52
CA THR A 3 9.78 36.69 37.25
C THR A 3 8.64 35.66 37.22
N LEU A 4 8.87 34.46 37.75
CA LEU A 4 7.86 33.38 37.77
C LEU A 4 6.64 33.74 38.64
N LYS A 5 6.88 34.50 39.72
CA LYS A 5 5.83 34.94 40.65
C LYS A 5 4.91 35.99 40.01
N THR A 6 5.46 36.79 39.10
CA THR A 6 4.72 37.78 38.32
C THR A 6 3.89 37.12 37.22
N GLU A 7 4.43 36.09 36.54
CA GLU A 7 3.71 35.32 35.52
C GLU A 7 2.56 34.50 36.10
N LEU A 8 2.74 33.87 37.28
CA LEU A 8 1.66 33.15 37.96
C LEU A 8 0.54 34.07 38.45
N ARG A 9 0.86 35.32 38.81
CA ARG A 9 -0.16 36.32 39.20
C ARG A 9 -0.97 36.78 37.98
N ALA A 10 -0.30 37.01 36.85
CA ALA A 10 -0.94 37.36 35.59
C ALA A 10 -1.82 36.22 35.04
N LEU A 11 -1.42 34.96 35.24
CA LEU A 11 -2.26 33.80 34.94
C LEU A 11 -3.50 33.76 35.84
N CYS A 12 -3.38 33.96 37.15
CA CYS A 12 -4.56 33.98 38.03
C CYS A 12 -5.58 35.07 37.65
N GLU A 13 -5.13 36.29 37.34
CA GLU A 13 -6.04 37.38 36.91
C GLU A 13 -6.69 37.09 35.55
N LYS A 14 -5.97 36.43 34.63
CA LYS A 14 -6.48 36.09 33.29
C LYS A 14 -7.56 35.00 33.32
N TRP A 15 -7.52 34.10 34.30
CA TRP A 15 -8.45 32.98 34.41
C TRP A 15 -9.60 33.20 35.41
N GLU A 16 -9.57 34.29 36.18
CA GLU A 16 -10.66 34.70 37.10
C GLU A 16 -12.06 34.73 36.45
N PRO A 17 -12.27 35.25 35.22
CA PRO A 17 -13.59 35.23 34.59
C PRO A 17 -14.04 33.83 34.13
N VAL A 18 -13.12 32.88 33.92
CA VAL A 18 -13.43 31.50 33.51
C VAL A 18 -13.94 30.67 34.71
N PHE A 19 -13.49 31.00 35.92
CA PHE A 19 -13.91 30.34 37.16
C PHE A 19 -15.03 31.07 37.91
N ALA A 20 -15.41 32.27 37.49
CA ALA A 20 -16.50 33.02 38.11
C ALA A 20 -17.89 32.40 37.85
N ALA A 21 -18.10 31.77 36.69
CA ALA A 21 -19.39 31.20 36.31
C ALA A 21 -19.79 29.94 37.10
N PRO A 22 -18.87 29.00 37.45
CA PRO A 22 -19.22 27.84 38.29
C PRO A 22 -19.25 28.15 39.80
N MET A 23 -18.64 29.26 40.27
CA MET A 23 -18.52 29.54 41.72
C MET A 23 -19.66 30.36 42.33
N GLN A 24 -20.56 30.98 41.54
CA GLN A 24 -21.70 31.71 42.11
C GLN A 24 -22.74 30.83 42.83
N GLN A 25 -22.67 29.50 42.69
CA GLN A 25 -23.57 28.57 43.38
C GLN A 25 -23.21 28.28 44.85
N ASN A 26 -22.09 28.79 45.37
CA ASN A 26 -21.69 28.48 46.75
C ASN A 26 -21.25 29.74 47.52
N LYS A 27 -22.21 30.45 48.12
CA LYS A 27 -22.05 31.73 48.83
C LYS A 27 -21.15 31.72 50.09
N ASN A 28 -20.43 30.63 50.39
CA ASN A 28 -19.67 30.48 51.64
C ASN A 28 -18.16 30.26 51.47
N LEU A 29 -17.59 30.46 50.28
CA LEU A 29 -16.13 30.42 50.11
C LEU A 29 -15.50 31.77 50.47
N ASN A 30 -15.29 31.93 51.77
CA ASN A 30 -14.58 33.01 52.43
C ASN A 30 -13.19 33.23 51.80
N GLN A 31 -12.83 34.50 51.51
CA GLN A 31 -11.53 34.97 50.98
C GLN A 31 -10.27 34.47 51.73
N ARG A 32 -10.44 33.83 52.90
CA ARG A 32 -9.37 33.22 53.70
C ARG A 32 -8.81 31.91 53.13
N ALA A 33 -9.50 31.27 52.17
CA ALA A 33 -9.01 30.02 51.56
C ALA A 33 -7.78 30.24 50.65
N CYS A 34 -7.72 31.36 49.92
CA CYS A 34 -6.59 31.66 49.03
C CYS A 34 -5.28 31.95 49.78
N VAL A 35 -5.33 32.50 50.99
CA VAL A 35 -4.11 32.84 51.76
C VAL A 35 -3.52 31.61 52.46
N ARG A 36 -4.33 30.63 52.87
CA ARG A 36 -3.83 29.39 53.50
C ARG A 36 -3.19 28.41 52.51
N LEU A 37 -3.62 28.40 51.25
CA LEU A 37 -2.95 27.59 50.22
C LEU A 37 -1.53 28.09 49.90
N ASN A 38 -1.27 29.40 50.06
CA ASN A 38 0.01 30.00 49.73
C ASN A 38 1.13 29.72 50.76
N ALA A 39 0.78 29.43 52.02
CA ALA A 39 1.74 29.19 53.09
C ALA A 39 2.20 27.73 53.21
N ARG A 40 1.48 26.77 52.59
CA ARG A 40 1.83 25.34 52.65
C ARG A 40 2.81 24.89 51.56
N TRP A 41 3.06 25.75 50.56
CA TRP A 41 3.95 25.52 49.43
C TRP A 41 5.36 26.12 49.61
N SER A 42 5.67 26.74 50.76
CA SER A 42 6.95 27.41 51.00
C SER A 42 7.99 26.57 51.75
N LYS A 43 7.73 25.28 52.00
CA LYS A 43 8.78 24.34 52.43
C LYS A 43 9.19 23.52 51.21
N PRO A 44 10.48 23.44 50.85
CA PRO A 44 10.94 22.58 49.77
C PRO A 44 10.74 21.14 50.24
N ILE A 45 9.65 20.52 49.80
CA ILE A 45 9.35 19.12 50.11
C ILE A 45 10.28 18.29 49.23
N LEU A 46 10.98 17.34 49.85
CA LEU A 46 11.84 16.32 49.22
C LEU A 46 11.22 15.66 47.96
N GLY A 47 9.89 15.75 47.82
CA GLY A 47 9.07 15.29 46.70
C GLY A 47 9.17 16.09 45.39
N GLU A 48 9.52 17.39 45.37
CA GLU A 48 9.64 18.14 44.10
C GLU A 48 10.81 17.66 43.25
N ARG A 49 11.93 17.31 43.89
CA ARG A 49 13.09 16.69 43.23
C ARG A 49 12.77 15.27 42.73
N LEU A 50 11.92 14.53 43.44
CA LEU A 50 11.45 13.21 43.01
C LEU A 50 10.50 13.30 41.82
N VAL A 51 9.61 14.29 41.79
CA VAL A 51 8.68 14.51 40.65
C VAL A 51 9.43 14.99 39.41
N LEU A 52 10.35 15.96 39.54
CA LEU A 52 11.20 16.39 38.43
C LEU A 52 12.13 15.28 37.95
N GLY A 53 12.68 14.47 38.87
CA GLY A 53 13.45 13.27 38.55
C GLY A 53 12.61 12.24 37.80
N ALA A 54 11.38 11.97 38.23
CA ALA A 54 10.48 11.05 37.55
C ALA A 54 10.11 11.51 36.14
N ILE A 55 9.82 12.81 35.95
CA ILE A 55 9.54 13.39 34.63
C ILE A 55 10.77 13.31 33.72
N ALA A 56 11.97 13.60 34.24
CA ALA A 56 13.21 13.48 33.47
C ALA A 56 13.49 12.04 33.05
N VAL A 57 13.27 11.06 33.94
CA VAL A 57 13.40 9.63 33.62
C VAL A 57 12.37 9.19 32.58
N LEU A 58 11.12 9.67 32.67
CA LEU A 58 10.07 9.41 31.69
C LEU A 58 10.40 10.04 30.32
N ALA A 59 10.89 11.28 30.29
CA ALA A 59 11.29 11.95 29.07
C ALA A 59 12.48 11.26 28.39
N VAL A 60 13.49 10.84 29.17
CA VAL A 60 14.63 10.04 28.68
C VAL A 60 14.15 8.67 28.19
N GLY A 61 13.23 8.01 28.91
CA GLY A 61 12.63 6.75 28.48
C GLY A 61 11.84 6.88 27.17
N ILE A 62 11.06 7.95 27.01
CA ILE A 62 10.35 8.25 25.75
C ILE A 62 11.34 8.52 24.62
N LEU A 63 12.41 9.29 24.85
CA LEU A 63 13.44 9.51 23.84
C LEU A 63 14.11 8.19 23.43
N LEU A 64 14.50 7.36 24.39
CA LEU A 64 15.14 6.07 24.12
C LEU A 64 14.26 5.11 23.30
N VAL A 65 12.93 5.21 23.43
CA VAL A 65 11.98 4.38 22.68
C VAL A 65 11.59 4.99 21.33
N ALA A 66 11.46 6.32 21.25
CA ALA A 66 10.99 7.02 20.06
C ALA A 66 12.11 7.24 19.04
N THR A 67 13.33 7.54 19.49
CA THR A 67 14.47 7.85 18.61
C THR A 67 14.82 6.70 17.65
N PRO A 68 14.91 5.43 18.07
CA PRO A 68 15.17 4.32 17.15
C PRO A 68 14.11 4.18 16.06
N ARG A 69 12.83 4.38 16.40
CA ARG A 69 11.72 4.28 15.42
C ARG A 69 11.77 5.42 14.41
N LEU A 70 12.12 6.64 14.83
CA LEU A 70 12.28 7.78 13.93
C LEU A 70 13.47 7.60 12.98
N ILE A 71 14.59 7.07 13.48
CA ILE A 71 15.77 6.78 12.64
C ILE A 71 15.43 5.67 11.64
N ALA A 72 14.84 4.56 12.08
CA ALA A 72 14.45 3.47 11.21
C ALA A 72 13.41 3.90 10.16
N GLY A 73 12.42 4.71 10.56
CA GLY A 73 11.44 5.30 9.62
C GLY A 73 12.09 6.26 8.62
N GLY A 74 13.08 7.05 9.05
CA GLY A 74 13.85 7.92 8.16
C GLY A 74 14.69 7.15 7.15
N LEU A 75 15.36 6.08 7.58
CA LEU A 75 16.10 5.18 6.68
C LEU A 75 15.17 4.50 5.66
N LEU A 76 13.98 4.06 6.10
CA LEU A 76 12.96 3.50 5.21
C LEU A 76 12.54 4.52 4.14
N ALA A 77 12.19 5.74 4.55
CA ALA A 77 11.71 6.78 3.64
C ALA A 77 12.78 7.23 2.62
N LEU A 78 14.06 7.07 2.95
CA LEU A 78 15.19 7.40 2.07
C LEU A 78 15.68 6.21 1.25
N ALA A 79 15.15 5.01 1.49
CA ALA A 79 15.55 3.82 0.74
C ALA A 79 15.12 3.97 -0.74
N PRO A 80 16.02 3.71 -1.70
CA PRO A 80 15.69 3.82 -3.13
C PRO A 80 14.47 2.97 -3.50
N GLY A 81 13.48 3.56 -4.18
CA GLY A 81 12.28 2.84 -4.60
C GLY A 81 11.24 2.58 -3.49
N VAL A 82 11.43 3.13 -2.28
CA VAL A 82 10.51 2.97 -1.12
C VAL A 82 9.73 4.26 -0.83
N HIS A 83 9.27 4.93 -1.88
CA HIS A 83 8.58 6.21 -1.80
C HIS A 83 7.18 6.17 -2.45
N SER A 84 6.38 7.19 -2.14
CA SER A 84 4.94 7.38 -2.42
C SER A 84 4.45 7.29 -3.87
N SER A 85 5.31 6.94 -4.82
CA SER A 85 4.85 6.45 -6.12
C SER A 85 4.49 4.97 -5.98
N LEU A 86 3.41 4.52 -6.60
CA LEU A 86 3.03 3.10 -6.70
C LEU A 86 4.07 2.24 -7.46
N ALA A 87 5.30 2.73 -7.63
CA ALA A 87 6.40 2.11 -8.35
C ALA A 87 7.26 1.31 -7.36
N TYR A 88 7.44 0.03 -7.66
CA TYR A 88 8.34 -0.86 -6.95
C TYR A 88 9.81 -0.51 -7.23
N PRO A 89 10.76 -0.83 -6.32
CA PRO A 89 12.19 -0.65 -6.60
C PRO A 89 12.58 -1.44 -7.84
N SER A 90 13.30 -0.78 -8.76
CA SER A 90 13.79 -1.43 -9.97
C SER A 90 14.84 -2.50 -9.65
N ALA A 91 15.12 -3.39 -10.60
CA ALA A 91 16.06 -4.49 -10.41
C ALA A 91 17.46 -4.02 -9.94
N GLU A 92 17.91 -2.86 -10.45
CA GLU A 92 19.20 -2.24 -10.13
C GLU A 92 19.21 -1.56 -8.75
N GLU A 93 18.05 -1.11 -8.27
CA GLU A 93 17.92 -0.42 -6.97
C GLU A 93 17.83 -1.42 -5.81
N ARG A 94 17.21 -2.60 -6.02
CA ARG A 94 16.97 -3.60 -4.97
C ARG A 94 18.17 -3.94 -4.07
N PRO A 95 19.41 -4.13 -4.59
CA PRO A 95 20.56 -4.39 -3.72
C PRO A 95 20.84 -3.23 -2.77
N LYS A 96 20.71 -1.99 -3.24
CA LYS A 96 20.85 -0.79 -2.40
C LYS A 96 19.70 -0.70 -1.42
N THR A 97 18.46 -0.86 -1.88
CA THR A 97 17.27 -0.82 -1.02
C THR A 97 17.38 -1.82 0.13
N ARG A 98 17.87 -3.05 -0.14
CA ARG A 98 18.10 -4.08 0.87
C ARG A 98 19.06 -3.62 1.98
N VAL A 99 20.18 -2.99 1.61
CA VAL A 99 21.12 -2.42 2.60
C VAL A 99 20.45 -1.40 3.52
N TRP A 100 19.60 -0.53 2.97
CA TRP A 100 18.87 0.47 3.77
C TRP A 100 17.81 -0.17 4.68
N LEU A 101 17.09 -1.17 4.18
CA LEU A 101 16.08 -1.89 4.95
C LEU A 101 16.71 -2.70 6.08
N ASP A 102 17.83 -3.37 5.82
CA ASP A 102 18.54 -4.15 6.82
C ASP A 102 19.10 -3.24 7.92
N ALA A 103 19.72 -2.10 7.55
CA ALA A 103 20.15 -1.09 8.51
C ALA A 103 18.98 -0.50 9.32
N ALA A 104 17.81 -0.30 8.70
CA ALA A 104 16.62 0.18 9.40
C ALA A 104 16.06 -0.89 10.37
N ALA A 105 16.04 -2.15 9.95
CA ALA A 105 15.58 -3.28 10.76
C ALA A 105 16.48 -3.53 11.97
N ASP A 106 17.80 -3.39 11.81
CA ASP A 106 18.79 -3.49 12.89
C ASP A 106 18.58 -2.43 13.99
N ILE A 107 18.08 -1.25 13.60
CA ILE A 107 17.77 -0.15 14.55
C ILE A 107 16.41 -0.36 15.21
N ALA A 108 15.37 -0.66 14.42
CA ALA A 108 14.05 -0.98 14.93
C ALA A 108 13.25 -1.84 13.92
N PRO A 109 12.75 -3.03 14.32
CA PRO A 109 11.97 -3.88 13.45
C PRO A 109 10.54 -3.35 13.30
N LEU A 110 10.33 -2.41 12.37
CA LEU A 110 9.01 -1.86 12.05
C LEU A 110 8.27 -2.78 11.05
N PRO A 111 6.93 -2.91 11.15
CA PRO A 111 6.15 -3.72 10.22
C PRO A 111 6.34 -3.35 8.75
N ASP A 112 6.45 -2.06 8.44
CA ASP A 112 6.65 -1.57 7.08
C ASP A 112 8.00 -2.03 6.50
N ILE A 113 9.06 -2.04 7.32
CA ILE A 113 10.39 -2.54 6.91
C ILE A 113 10.29 -4.03 6.54
N ALA A 114 9.63 -4.83 7.38
CA ALA A 114 9.43 -6.25 7.12
C ALA A 114 8.58 -6.51 5.86
N PHE A 115 7.57 -5.65 5.62
CA PHE A 115 6.79 -5.67 4.39
C PHE A 115 7.68 -5.43 3.16
N TYR A 116 8.52 -4.39 3.17
CA TYR A 116 9.42 -4.09 2.05
C TYR A 116 10.50 -5.16 1.86
N GLN A 117 11.05 -5.75 2.93
CA GLN A 117 11.99 -6.87 2.82
C GLN A 117 11.34 -8.08 2.15
N THR A 118 10.11 -8.42 2.54
CA THR A 118 9.33 -9.51 1.94
C THR A 118 9.01 -9.22 0.48
N LEU A 119 8.65 -7.97 0.18
CA LEU A 119 8.39 -7.51 -1.18
C LEU A 119 9.62 -7.63 -2.08
N ILE A 120 10.80 -7.17 -1.63
CA ILE A 120 12.04 -7.30 -2.41
C ILE A 120 12.39 -8.77 -2.62
N ALA A 121 12.29 -9.62 -1.59
CA ALA A 121 12.55 -11.05 -1.71
C ALA A 121 11.62 -11.71 -2.75
N ARG A 122 10.34 -11.34 -2.76
CA ARG A 122 9.38 -11.80 -3.78
C ARG A 122 9.77 -11.31 -5.18
N LEU A 123 10.10 -10.03 -5.34
CA LEU A 123 10.52 -9.47 -6.63
C LEU A 123 11.80 -10.14 -7.14
N ASP A 124 12.74 -10.50 -6.26
CA ASP A 124 13.97 -11.22 -6.62
C ASP A 124 13.65 -12.60 -7.17
N HIS A 125 12.81 -13.35 -6.47
CA HIS A 125 12.32 -14.63 -6.95
C HIS A 125 11.58 -14.49 -8.30
N ASP A 126 10.70 -13.50 -8.44
CA ASP A 126 9.96 -13.24 -9.68
C ASP A 126 10.92 -12.90 -10.85
N ALA A 127 12.01 -12.19 -10.57
CA ALA A 127 13.04 -11.87 -11.56
C ALA A 127 13.84 -13.12 -12.00
N ASP A 128 14.24 -13.96 -11.06
CA ASP A 128 14.93 -15.23 -11.36
C ASP A 128 14.03 -16.17 -12.18
N GLU A 129 12.75 -16.25 -11.81
CA GLU A 129 11.74 -17.01 -12.53
C GLU A 129 11.53 -16.46 -13.95
N ALA A 130 11.43 -15.13 -14.09
CA ALA A 130 11.30 -14.49 -15.41
C ALA A 130 12.51 -14.81 -16.30
N GLN A 131 13.73 -14.74 -15.77
CA GLN A 131 14.94 -15.10 -16.51
C GLN A 131 14.99 -16.59 -16.88
N ALA A 132 14.49 -17.48 -16.03
CA ALA A 132 14.37 -18.90 -16.35
C ALA A 132 13.37 -19.13 -17.49
N LEU A 133 12.21 -18.47 -17.42
CA LEU A 133 11.19 -18.54 -18.47
C LEU A 133 11.69 -17.96 -19.79
N GLU A 134 12.42 -16.84 -19.78
CA GLU A 134 13.02 -16.29 -21.01
C GLU A 134 13.98 -17.27 -21.69
N ARG A 135 14.83 -17.96 -20.90
CA ARG A 135 15.74 -18.99 -21.43
C ARG A 135 14.97 -20.14 -22.06
N LEU A 136 13.91 -20.60 -21.40
CA LEU A 136 13.02 -21.64 -21.92
C LEU A 136 12.31 -21.18 -23.20
N LEU A 137 11.78 -19.97 -23.23
CA LEU A 137 10.98 -19.46 -24.35
C LEU A 137 11.83 -19.14 -25.57
N LYS A 138 13.14 -18.89 -25.40
CA LYS A 138 14.10 -18.82 -26.52
C LYS A 138 14.23 -20.15 -27.26
N VAL A 139 14.14 -21.29 -26.56
CA VAL A 139 14.23 -22.62 -27.18
C VAL A 139 12.87 -23.23 -27.51
N SER A 140 11.80 -22.76 -26.86
CA SER A 140 10.43 -23.26 -27.05
C SER A 140 9.43 -22.09 -27.05
N PRO A 141 9.31 -21.33 -28.16
CA PRO A 141 8.49 -20.11 -28.21
C PRO A 141 6.99 -20.38 -28.33
N LEU A 142 6.56 -21.61 -28.63
CA LEU A 142 5.14 -21.97 -28.82
C LEU A 142 4.47 -22.42 -27.51
N ARG A 143 4.67 -21.66 -26.43
CA ARG A 143 4.16 -21.95 -25.08
C ARG A 143 3.34 -20.79 -24.54
N PRO A 144 2.04 -20.70 -24.88
CA PRO A 144 1.21 -19.54 -24.56
C PRO A 144 1.05 -19.31 -23.05
N ASP A 145 1.01 -20.39 -22.27
CA ASP A 145 0.97 -20.40 -20.81
C ASP A 145 2.21 -19.76 -20.20
N GLU A 146 3.40 -20.15 -20.66
CA GLU A 146 4.66 -19.62 -20.15
C GLU A 146 4.88 -18.16 -20.55
N TRP A 147 4.44 -17.76 -21.75
CA TRP A 147 4.42 -16.35 -22.13
C TRP A 147 3.48 -15.51 -21.26
N ASN A 148 2.30 -16.04 -20.91
CA ASN A 148 1.37 -15.34 -20.01
C ASN A 148 1.94 -15.24 -18.58
N ARG A 149 2.59 -16.31 -18.12
CA ARG A 149 3.29 -16.33 -16.83
C ARG A 149 4.41 -15.28 -16.81
N LEU A 150 5.23 -15.21 -17.86
CA LEU A 150 6.27 -14.19 -18.00
C LEU A 150 5.69 -12.78 -18.01
N ALA A 151 4.56 -12.56 -18.70
CA ALA A 151 3.87 -11.27 -18.70
C ALA A 151 3.45 -10.87 -17.27
N ARG A 152 2.89 -11.79 -16.50
CA ARG A 152 2.49 -11.54 -15.12
C ARG A 152 3.69 -11.19 -14.22
N LEU A 153 4.79 -11.93 -14.31
CA LEU A 153 6.00 -11.66 -13.51
C LEU A 153 6.59 -10.27 -13.79
N ARG A 154 6.41 -9.77 -15.01
CA ARG A 154 6.90 -8.45 -15.41
C ARG A 154 5.92 -7.31 -15.20
N LEU A 155 4.68 -7.59 -14.80
CA LEU A 155 3.63 -6.57 -14.73
C LEU A 155 4.01 -5.39 -13.82
N SER A 156 4.62 -5.67 -12.67
CA SER A 156 5.02 -4.66 -11.69
C SER A 156 6.39 -4.04 -11.97
N SER A 157 7.30 -4.78 -12.61
CA SER A 157 8.71 -4.39 -12.76
C SER A 157 9.03 -3.78 -14.13
N ASN A 158 8.40 -4.26 -15.20
CA ASN A 158 8.59 -3.77 -16.55
C ASN A 158 7.31 -4.00 -17.40
N PRO A 159 6.32 -3.10 -17.29
CA PRO A 159 5.02 -3.33 -17.92
C PRO A 159 5.07 -3.28 -19.46
N GLN A 160 6.06 -2.63 -20.06
CA GLN A 160 6.29 -2.67 -21.51
C GLN A 160 6.73 -4.08 -21.96
N GLN A 161 7.67 -4.70 -21.25
CA GLN A 161 8.06 -6.09 -21.53
C GLN A 161 6.94 -7.09 -21.17
N ALA A 162 6.15 -6.79 -20.14
CA ALA A 162 4.95 -7.56 -19.84
C ALA A 162 3.95 -7.54 -21.00
N LEU A 163 3.71 -6.37 -21.61
CA LEU A 163 2.87 -6.24 -22.79
C LEU A 163 3.39 -7.03 -23.98
N GLN A 164 4.71 -7.01 -24.24
CA GLN A 164 5.27 -7.85 -25.32
C GLN A 164 5.07 -9.34 -25.04
N ALA A 165 5.34 -9.82 -23.82
CA ALA A 165 5.11 -11.21 -23.45
C ALA A 165 3.64 -11.60 -23.56
N TRP A 166 2.72 -10.72 -23.14
CA TRP A 166 1.28 -10.93 -23.26
C TRP A 166 0.85 -11.07 -24.73
N LYS A 167 1.34 -10.19 -25.61
CA LYS A 167 1.08 -10.27 -27.06
C LYS A 167 1.54 -11.60 -27.63
N VAL A 168 2.75 -12.05 -27.28
CA VAL A 168 3.27 -13.35 -27.76
C VAL A 168 2.44 -14.51 -27.19
N SER A 169 1.93 -14.43 -25.96
CA SER A 169 0.96 -15.40 -25.44
C SER A 169 -0.30 -15.48 -26.32
N VAL A 170 -0.88 -14.32 -26.68
CA VAL A 170 -2.05 -14.27 -27.57
C VAL A 170 -1.72 -14.86 -28.95
N PHE A 171 -0.59 -14.47 -29.55
CA PHE A 171 -0.23 -14.90 -30.91
C PHE A 171 0.19 -16.37 -31.00
N SER A 172 0.82 -16.92 -29.96
CA SER A 172 1.17 -18.35 -29.88
C SER A 172 -0.03 -19.26 -29.64
N GLY A 173 -1.19 -18.70 -29.25
CA GLY A 173 -2.43 -19.44 -29.12
C GLY A 173 -3.60 -18.52 -28.81
N ARG A 174 -4.26 -18.00 -29.86
CA ARG A 174 -5.38 -17.03 -29.74
C ARG A 174 -6.53 -17.55 -28.88
N VAL A 175 -6.81 -18.85 -28.95
CA VAL A 175 -7.79 -19.57 -28.13
C VAL A 175 -7.06 -20.67 -27.36
N TYR A 176 -6.85 -20.47 -26.05
CA TYR A 176 -6.22 -21.44 -25.17
C TYR A 176 -6.96 -21.51 -23.82
N PRO A 177 -8.06 -22.29 -23.75
CA PRO A 177 -9.01 -22.25 -22.62
C PRO A 177 -8.44 -22.36 -21.20
N PRO A 178 -7.32 -23.08 -20.96
CA PRO A 178 -6.73 -23.15 -19.62
C PRO A 178 -6.29 -21.80 -19.05
N ILE A 179 -5.87 -20.85 -19.89
CA ILE A 179 -5.32 -19.55 -19.42
C ILE A 179 -6.11 -18.34 -19.88
N MET A 180 -7.20 -18.48 -20.63
CA MET A 180 -7.88 -17.31 -21.23
C MET A 180 -8.36 -16.26 -20.22
N ALA A 181 -8.87 -16.68 -19.06
CA ALA A 181 -9.30 -15.75 -18.02
C ALA A 181 -8.11 -15.00 -17.41
N ASP A 182 -7.01 -15.72 -17.17
CA ASP A 182 -5.78 -15.13 -16.66
C ASP A 182 -5.15 -14.16 -17.67
N ARG A 183 -5.06 -14.57 -18.93
CA ARG A 183 -4.59 -13.73 -20.01
C ARG A 183 -5.45 -12.48 -20.18
N LEU A 184 -6.76 -12.61 -20.01
CA LEU A 184 -7.66 -11.46 -20.02
C LEU A 184 -7.35 -10.50 -18.85
N GLU A 185 -7.18 -11.01 -17.64
CA GLU A 185 -6.83 -10.21 -16.46
C GLU A 185 -5.52 -9.42 -16.66
N VAL A 186 -4.46 -10.09 -17.13
CA VAL A 186 -3.17 -9.43 -17.45
C VAL A 186 -3.34 -8.39 -18.56
N GLY A 187 -4.10 -8.71 -19.61
CA GLY A 187 -4.36 -7.79 -20.72
C GLY A 187 -5.12 -6.53 -20.30
N LEU A 188 -6.11 -6.67 -19.42
CA LEU A 188 -6.86 -5.56 -18.85
C LEU A 188 -5.96 -4.64 -18.00
N GLN A 189 -5.07 -5.23 -17.18
CA GLN A 189 -4.11 -4.47 -16.38
C GLN A 189 -3.11 -3.68 -17.23
N LEU A 190 -2.81 -4.18 -18.44
CA LEU A 190 -1.93 -3.53 -19.41
C LEU A 190 -2.65 -2.60 -20.39
N SER A 191 -3.99 -2.54 -20.37
CA SER A 191 -4.80 -1.83 -21.36
C SER A 191 -4.42 -0.36 -21.57
N ALA A 192 -4.02 0.34 -20.50
CA ALA A 192 -3.62 1.74 -20.57
C ALA A 192 -2.33 1.99 -21.38
N LEU A 193 -1.52 0.94 -21.61
CA LEU A 193 -0.28 0.99 -22.37
C LEU A 193 -0.45 0.56 -23.84
N MET A 194 -1.63 0.05 -24.20
CA MET A 194 -1.90 -0.54 -25.51
C MET A 194 -2.23 0.54 -26.55
N SER A 195 -1.69 0.37 -27.75
CA SER A 195 -2.14 1.12 -28.94
C SER A 195 -3.57 0.75 -29.34
N ALA A 196 -4.18 1.48 -30.27
CA ALA A 196 -5.52 1.16 -30.78
C ALA A 196 -5.61 -0.26 -31.37
N ASP A 197 -4.58 -0.70 -32.08
CA ASP A 197 -4.51 -2.05 -32.64
C ASP A 197 -4.40 -3.10 -31.53
N GLU A 198 -3.59 -2.86 -30.50
CA GLU A 198 -3.44 -3.77 -29.37
C GLU A 198 -4.72 -3.83 -28.51
N GLN A 199 -5.42 -2.72 -28.36
CA GLN A 199 -6.74 -2.68 -27.73
C GLN A 199 -7.76 -3.49 -28.54
N SER A 200 -7.68 -3.50 -29.88
CA SER A 200 -8.56 -4.35 -30.69
C SER A 200 -8.32 -5.85 -30.42
N ILE A 201 -7.06 -6.25 -30.20
CA ILE A 201 -6.69 -7.63 -29.81
C ILE A 201 -7.23 -7.95 -28.42
N LEU A 202 -7.12 -7.02 -27.46
CA LEU A 202 -7.69 -7.22 -26.12
C LEU A 202 -9.21 -7.39 -26.17
N ARG A 203 -9.92 -6.57 -26.96
CA ARG A 203 -11.37 -6.68 -27.17
C ARG A 203 -11.75 -8.02 -27.79
N ASP A 204 -10.95 -8.53 -28.73
CA ASP A 204 -11.12 -9.87 -29.27
C ASP A 204 -10.96 -10.96 -28.20
N GLN A 205 -9.93 -10.86 -27.35
CA GLN A 205 -9.74 -11.80 -26.24
C GLN A 205 -10.90 -11.74 -25.22
N ILE A 206 -11.48 -10.56 -24.95
CA ILE A 206 -12.69 -10.43 -24.13
C ILE A 206 -13.84 -11.23 -24.74
N ARG A 207 -14.12 -11.03 -26.03
CA ARG A 207 -15.20 -11.74 -26.74
C ARG A 207 -15.01 -13.25 -26.67
N LEU A 208 -13.83 -13.74 -27.05
CA LEU A 208 -13.52 -15.16 -27.06
C LEU A 208 -13.61 -15.78 -25.66
N ALA A 209 -13.07 -15.12 -24.65
CA ALA A 209 -13.12 -15.61 -23.27
C ALA A 209 -14.57 -15.69 -22.77
N TYR A 210 -15.41 -14.70 -23.11
CA TYR A 210 -16.81 -14.68 -22.71
C TYR A 210 -17.63 -15.75 -23.44
N VAL A 211 -17.47 -15.90 -24.76
CA VAL A 211 -18.18 -16.91 -25.57
C VAL A 211 -17.85 -18.33 -25.11
N LEU A 212 -16.60 -18.58 -24.70
CA LEU A 212 -16.16 -19.92 -24.28
C LEU A 212 -16.42 -20.21 -22.81
N ARG A 213 -16.25 -19.22 -21.91
CA ARG A 213 -16.29 -19.41 -20.46
C ARG A 213 -16.88 -18.19 -19.73
N PRO A 214 -18.16 -17.86 -19.93
CA PRO A 214 -18.79 -16.66 -19.39
C PRO A 214 -18.72 -16.62 -17.85
N ALA A 215 -18.92 -17.76 -17.18
CA ALA A 215 -18.83 -17.85 -15.72
C ALA A 215 -17.45 -17.46 -15.19
N HIS A 216 -16.36 -17.82 -15.88
CA HIS A 216 -15.00 -17.46 -15.47
C HIS A 216 -14.71 -15.97 -15.66
N VAL A 217 -15.22 -15.36 -16.74
CA VAL A 217 -15.10 -13.91 -16.95
C VAL A 217 -15.84 -13.16 -15.83
N GLN A 218 -17.04 -13.61 -15.47
CA GLN A 218 -17.80 -13.02 -14.36
C GLN A 218 -17.08 -13.17 -13.01
N GLN A 219 -16.52 -14.34 -12.73
CA GLN A 219 -15.72 -14.57 -11.51
C GLN A 219 -14.48 -13.68 -11.46
N MET A 220 -13.79 -13.49 -12.58
CA MET A 220 -12.64 -12.59 -12.69
C MET A 220 -13.05 -11.13 -12.38
N LEU A 221 -14.18 -10.67 -12.93
CA LEU A 221 -14.70 -9.30 -12.71
C LEU A 221 -15.23 -9.07 -11.29
N ALA A 222 -15.70 -10.12 -10.61
CA ALA A 222 -16.18 -10.03 -9.23
C ALA A 222 -15.06 -9.67 -8.23
N ARG A 223 -13.79 -9.90 -8.59
CA ARG A 223 -12.63 -9.53 -7.76
C ARG A 223 -12.54 -8.01 -7.62
N SER A 224 -12.28 -7.53 -6.40
CA SER A 224 -12.17 -6.10 -6.10
C SER A 224 -11.17 -5.37 -7.01
N ALA A 225 -10.03 -6.00 -7.29
CA ALA A 225 -8.97 -5.47 -8.15
C ALA A 225 -9.42 -5.23 -9.61
N ASN A 226 -10.47 -5.92 -10.08
CA ASN A 226 -10.89 -5.92 -11.48
C ASN A 226 -12.19 -5.17 -11.74
N LYS A 227 -12.84 -4.62 -10.69
CA LYS A 227 -14.12 -3.91 -10.81
C LYS A 227 -14.05 -2.74 -11.80
N GLY A 228 -12.91 -2.06 -11.88
CA GLY A 228 -12.68 -0.94 -12.81
C GLY A 228 -12.80 -1.33 -14.30
N PHE A 229 -12.64 -2.62 -14.62
CA PHE A 229 -12.70 -3.10 -16.01
C PHE A 229 -14.10 -3.54 -16.46
N ALA A 230 -15.07 -3.61 -15.54
CA ALA A 230 -16.42 -4.05 -15.85
C ALA A 230 -17.12 -3.23 -16.95
N PRO A 231 -16.99 -1.89 -17.04
CA PRO A 231 -17.60 -1.11 -18.12
C PRO A 231 -17.09 -1.53 -19.51
N LEU A 232 -15.77 -1.67 -19.68
CA LEU A 232 -15.17 -2.08 -20.94
C LEU A 232 -15.62 -3.49 -21.35
N VAL A 233 -15.62 -4.43 -20.41
CA VAL A 233 -16.03 -5.81 -20.71
C VAL A 233 -17.52 -5.86 -21.09
N THR A 234 -18.36 -5.11 -20.37
CA THR A 234 -19.80 -5.01 -20.68
C THR A 234 -20.04 -4.40 -22.06
N GLU A 235 -19.32 -3.34 -22.42
CA GLU A 235 -19.40 -2.72 -23.75
C GLU A 235 -19.07 -3.72 -24.87
N VAL A 236 -18.00 -4.51 -24.69
CA VAL A 236 -17.59 -5.52 -25.67
C VAL A 236 -18.62 -6.65 -25.79
N ILE A 237 -19.20 -7.10 -24.67
CA ILE A 237 -20.22 -8.14 -24.64
C ILE A 237 -21.53 -7.66 -25.30
N ALA A 238 -21.91 -6.40 -25.06
CA ALA A 238 -23.09 -5.81 -25.69
C ALA A 238 -22.97 -5.74 -27.23
N GLY A 239 -21.74 -5.72 -27.75
CA GLY A 239 -21.44 -5.74 -29.18
C GLY A 239 -21.10 -7.12 -29.77
N LEU A 240 -21.53 -8.22 -29.13
CA LEU A 240 -21.38 -9.57 -29.70
C LEU A 240 -22.26 -9.76 -30.94
N SER A 241 -21.75 -10.44 -31.96
CA SER A 241 -22.51 -10.74 -33.17
C SER A 241 -23.49 -11.90 -32.96
N GLU A 242 -24.47 -12.05 -33.86
CA GLU A 242 -25.36 -13.21 -33.86
C GLU A 242 -24.59 -14.53 -33.97
N ALA A 243 -23.47 -14.55 -34.71
CA ALA A 243 -22.60 -15.72 -34.82
C ALA A 243 -21.92 -16.07 -33.49
N ASP A 244 -21.49 -15.06 -32.72
CA ASP A 244 -20.90 -15.25 -31.39
C ASP A 244 -21.92 -15.81 -30.41
N ILE A 245 -23.15 -15.27 -30.43
CA ILE A 245 -24.26 -15.74 -29.61
C ILE A 245 -24.61 -17.19 -29.97
N ALA A 246 -24.71 -17.52 -31.26
CA ALA A 246 -24.95 -18.88 -31.72
C ALA A 246 -23.82 -19.85 -31.34
N ALA A 247 -22.55 -19.40 -31.36
CA ALA A 247 -21.42 -20.20 -30.87
C ALA A 247 -21.53 -20.45 -29.37
N MET A 248 -21.84 -19.42 -28.58
CA MET A 248 -22.02 -19.54 -27.13
C MET A 248 -23.14 -20.54 -26.79
N VAL A 249 -24.30 -20.42 -27.44
CA VAL A 249 -25.43 -21.35 -27.25
C VAL A 249 -25.03 -22.79 -27.58
N ARG A 250 -24.37 -23.02 -28.73
CA ARG A 250 -23.93 -24.37 -29.12
C ARG A 250 -22.97 -24.99 -28.11
N ILE A 251 -21.99 -24.22 -27.64
CA ILE A 251 -20.96 -24.71 -26.72
C ILE A 251 -21.55 -25.04 -25.35
N HIS A 252 -22.49 -24.23 -24.86
CA HIS A 252 -23.07 -24.39 -23.53
C HIS A 252 -24.30 -25.30 -23.50
N ALA A 253 -24.99 -25.52 -24.62
CA ALA A 253 -26.10 -26.48 -24.70
C ALA A 253 -25.62 -27.94 -24.75
N LEU A 254 -24.34 -28.17 -25.03
CA LEU A 254 -23.71 -29.51 -25.06
C LEU A 254 -23.14 -29.94 -23.69
N HIS A 255 -23.29 -29.11 -22.67
CA HIS A 255 -22.84 -29.32 -21.29
C HIS A 255 -24.00 -29.18 -20.32
#